data_AF-A0A817L482-F1
#
_entry.id   AF-A0A817L482-F1
#
_cell.length_a   1.000
_cell.length_b   1.000
_cell.length_c   1.000
_cell.angle_alpha   90.00
_cell.angle_beta   90.00
_cell.angle_gamma   90.00
#
_symmetry.space_group_name_H-M   'P 1'
#
loop_
_entity.id
_entity.type
_entity.pdbx_description
1 polymer ?
#
loop_
_entity_poly.entity_id
_entity_poly.type
_entity_poly.pdbx_seq_one_letter_code
_entity_poly.pdbx_strand_id
1 'polypeptide(L)'
;MEYIPIDSPIQLWTSVFLEFDFLFDKLTRVYTTIKSSTQVTYDLTPILRIMMNILKVPYIANVRLVLDPFSKLLTFILRNGTFQLEHIIELCSLSNRTFTRDREKFLLPRCIVNVLVEAMLHRYPCPDRNLLLMIQLILLDSGGTIHASAIVSDDVRAYDPHNVVTTNGAECMKHYLNETVAFIADIHTITKIKSTMKEKSEKQQLSNLTEDTLGGQLKAGLAQYLALEFTKGGQRDSKAIVRFLPWLYNPPTSVQQGAKDFVDCIDRIRFLSWLMIGSLTHAAITRNEGTIICHPIPVDASQSIADYILYILTGFADQSKTSVIHMSSLFHSFILCQLWTMYCEQVNRGHDPEALVAIMDFWARITPGILHLLSHSKVLAEMVNLHFLSLIEALQEINSIVLANLFAMWVPVLYTHQSQLPAHVQVRLQTCLNHQPSSETQGDLRFMYAILLKWLNRLQFKIGQIETQSSHAAQFYSL
;
A
#
# COMPACT_ATOMS: atom_id res chain seq x y z
N MET A 1 -33.90 19.26 15.34
CA MET A 1 -34.18 18.59 16.62
C MET A 1 -34.48 19.58 17.75
N GLU A 2 -34.79 20.85 17.45
CA GLU A 2 -35.06 21.88 18.48
C GLU A 2 -36.44 21.77 19.13
N TYR A 3 -37.35 20.97 18.56
CA TYR A 3 -38.75 20.89 19.01
C TYR A 3 -39.05 19.74 19.98
N ILE A 4 -38.09 18.85 20.24
CA ILE A 4 -38.22 17.73 21.20
C ILE A 4 -37.01 17.78 22.14
N PRO A 5 -37.20 18.11 23.43
CA PRO A 5 -36.12 18.09 24.41
C PRO A 5 -35.42 16.73 24.46
N ILE A 6 -34.10 16.71 24.61
CA ILE A 6 -33.30 15.48 24.73
C ILE A 6 -33.82 14.59 25.87
N ASP A 7 -34.27 15.21 26.97
CA ASP A 7 -34.81 14.54 28.16
C ASP A 7 -36.28 14.06 28.01
N SER A 8 -36.84 14.13 26.80
CA SER A 8 -38.21 13.67 26.54
C SER A 8 -38.38 12.16 26.82
N PRO A 9 -39.61 11.71 27.14
CA PRO A 9 -39.89 10.30 27.42
C PRO A 9 -39.50 9.38 26.26
N ILE A 10 -39.05 8.17 26.61
CA ILE A 10 -38.62 7.15 25.63
C ILE A 10 -39.70 6.81 24.59
N GLN A 11 -40.99 6.84 24.95
CA GLN A 11 -42.08 6.56 24.00
C GLN A 11 -42.16 7.61 22.89
N LEU A 12 -41.95 8.89 23.22
CA LEU A 12 -41.98 9.98 22.24
C LEU A 12 -40.81 9.82 21.25
N TRP A 13 -39.61 9.56 21.78
CA TRP A 13 -38.43 9.31 20.95
C TRP A 13 -38.57 8.06 20.07
N THR A 14 -39.18 7.00 20.60
CA THR A 14 -39.42 5.77 19.82
C THR A 14 -40.28 6.04 18.60
N SER A 15 -41.38 6.79 18.73
CA SER A 15 -42.22 7.18 17.58
C SER A 15 -41.45 8.01 16.55
N VAL A 16 -40.64 8.96 17.01
CA VAL A 16 -39.80 9.79 16.12
C VAL A 16 -38.77 8.96 15.37
N PHE A 17 -38.13 7.98 16.04
CA PHE A 17 -37.17 7.10 15.39
C PHE A 17 -37.82 6.22 14.32
N LEU A 18 -39.06 5.77 14.51
CA LEU A 18 -39.80 5.01 13.50
C LEU A 18 -40.12 5.86 12.26
N GLU A 19 -40.45 7.14 12.42
CA GLU A 19 -40.63 8.06 11.28
C GLU A 19 -39.32 8.28 10.51
N PHE A 20 -38.19 8.39 11.24
CA PHE A 20 -36.88 8.47 10.60
C PHE A 20 -36.52 7.18 9.87
N ASP A 21 -36.77 6.01 10.46
CA ASP A 21 -36.57 4.71 9.82
C ASP A 21 -37.31 4.65 8.47
N PHE A 22 -38.59 5.03 8.47
CA PHE A 22 -39.40 5.12 7.25
C PHE A 22 -38.85 6.12 6.23
N LEU A 23 -38.42 7.31 6.68
CA LEU A 23 -37.80 8.32 5.82
C LEU A 23 -36.55 7.78 5.14
N PHE A 24 -35.63 7.16 5.89
CA PHE A 24 -34.37 6.67 5.34
C PHE A 24 -34.56 5.48 4.41
N ASP A 25 -35.52 4.60 4.70
CA ASP A 25 -35.85 3.51 3.79
C ASP A 25 -36.47 4.03 2.48
N LYS A 26 -37.31 5.07 2.54
CA LYS A 26 -37.82 5.76 1.35
C LYS A 26 -36.70 6.47 0.58
N LEU A 27 -35.80 7.17 1.26
CA LEU A 27 -34.64 7.83 0.63
C LEU A 27 -33.75 6.80 -0.07
N THR A 28 -33.49 5.66 0.55
CA THR A 28 -32.70 4.58 -0.04
C THR A 28 -33.29 4.17 -1.39
N ARG A 29 -34.61 3.92 -1.43
CA ARG A 29 -35.33 3.54 -2.66
C ARG A 29 -35.28 4.62 -3.74
N VAL A 30 -35.41 5.89 -3.35
CA VAL A 30 -35.30 7.03 -4.27
C VAL A 30 -33.90 7.10 -4.88
N TYR A 31 -32.85 7.04 -4.06
CA TYR A 31 -31.47 7.13 -4.54
C TYR A 31 -31.05 5.94 -5.41
N THR A 32 -31.48 4.72 -5.08
CA THR A 32 -31.25 3.55 -5.95
C THR A 32 -31.95 3.71 -7.30
N THR A 33 -33.11 4.37 -7.35
CA THR A 33 -33.85 4.62 -8.59
C THR A 33 -33.18 5.72 -9.42
N ILE A 34 -32.82 6.84 -8.80
CA ILE A 34 -32.19 8.00 -9.47
C ILE A 34 -30.82 7.64 -10.09
N LYS A 35 -30.06 6.73 -9.47
CA LYS A 35 -28.79 6.22 -10.05
C LYS A 35 -28.96 5.63 -11.46
N SER A 36 -30.13 5.07 -11.76
CA SER A 36 -30.41 4.50 -13.08
C SER A 36 -30.65 5.57 -14.16
N SER A 37 -30.94 6.82 -13.77
CA SER A 37 -31.42 7.86 -14.69
C SER A 37 -30.49 9.05 -14.90
N THR A 38 -29.51 9.33 -14.04
CA THR A 38 -28.67 10.56 -14.15
C THR A 38 -27.20 10.37 -13.74
N GLN A 39 -26.30 11.09 -14.42
CA GLN A 39 -24.84 11.09 -14.19
C GLN A 39 -24.35 12.17 -13.20
N VAL A 40 -25.17 12.53 -12.20
CA VAL A 40 -24.85 13.62 -11.27
C VAL A 40 -24.25 13.07 -9.97
N THR A 41 -23.14 13.66 -9.51
CA THR A 41 -22.59 13.42 -8.16
C THR A 41 -23.42 14.17 -7.12
N TYR A 42 -24.00 13.45 -6.16
CA TYR A 42 -24.81 14.06 -5.10
C TYR A 42 -23.93 14.41 -3.90
N ASP A 43 -24.05 15.65 -3.41
CA ASP A 43 -23.59 16.00 -2.06
C ASP A 43 -24.61 15.45 -1.05
N LEU A 44 -24.21 14.39 -0.36
CA LEU A 44 -25.03 13.69 0.63
C LEU A 44 -24.58 14.01 2.06
N THR A 45 -23.76 15.05 2.23
CA THR A 45 -23.35 15.58 3.54
C THR A 45 -24.53 15.88 4.47
N PRO A 46 -25.65 16.48 4.01
CA PRO A 46 -26.80 16.69 4.88
C PRO A 46 -27.37 15.39 5.47
N ILE A 47 -27.39 14.30 4.69
CA ILE A 47 -27.88 12.99 5.14
C ILE A 47 -26.97 12.43 6.23
N LEU A 48 -25.65 12.46 6.02
CA LEU A 48 -24.68 12.02 7.02
C LEU A 48 -24.85 12.80 8.33
N ARG A 49 -25.04 14.13 8.25
CA ARG A 49 -25.29 14.97 9.44
C ARG A 49 -26.57 14.58 10.18
N ILE A 50 -27.66 14.29 9.47
CA ILE A 50 -28.90 13.82 10.10
C ILE A 50 -28.67 12.46 10.77
N MET A 51 -28.01 11.51 10.10
CA MET A 51 -27.69 10.19 10.64
C MET A 51 -26.87 10.30 11.95
N MET A 52 -25.81 11.12 11.96
CA MET A 52 -24.98 11.35 13.14
C MET A 52 -25.78 11.98 14.28
N ASN A 53 -26.61 12.98 13.99
CA ASN A 53 -27.44 13.63 14.99
C ASN A 53 -28.43 12.64 15.63
N ILE A 54 -29.02 11.72 14.86
CA ILE A 54 -29.90 10.68 15.39
C ILE A 54 -29.16 9.72 16.33
N LEU A 55 -27.94 9.32 15.99
CA LEU A 55 -27.13 8.44 16.85
C LEU A 55 -26.74 9.10 18.18
N LYS A 56 -26.76 10.43 18.27
CA LYS A 56 -26.52 11.20 19.51
C LYS A 56 -27.75 11.28 20.42
N VAL A 57 -28.94 10.92 19.94
CA VAL A 57 -30.17 11.00 20.74
C VAL A 57 -30.21 9.85 21.77
N PRO A 58 -30.60 10.11 23.03
CA PRO A 58 -30.79 9.07 24.02
C PRO A 58 -31.77 7.97 23.55
N TYR A 59 -31.61 6.76 24.08
CA TYR A 59 -32.47 5.60 23.82
C TYR A 59 -32.46 5.03 22.38
N ILE A 60 -31.75 5.64 21.42
CA ILE A 60 -31.63 5.13 20.04
C ILE A 60 -31.13 3.67 19.99
N ALA A 61 -30.33 3.24 20.98
CA ALA A 61 -29.88 1.86 21.14
C ALA A 61 -31.02 0.82 21.22
N ASN A 62 -32.22 1.25 21.62
CA ASN A 62 -33.42 0.43 21.71
C ASN A 62 -34.16 0.29 20.37
N VAL A 63 -33.90 1.19 19.40
CA VAL A 63 -34.53 1.20 18.06
C VAL A 63 -33.49 0.85 17.00
N ARG A 64 -33.11 -0.43 16.96
CA ARG A 64 -32.03 -0.93 16.08
C ARG A 64 -32.40 -0.99 14.61
N LEU A 65 -33.69 -0.90 14.26
CA LEU A 65 -34.17 -1.00 12.88
C LEU A 65 -33.54 0.06 11.98
N VAL A 66 -33.31 1.26 12.53
CA VAL A 66 -32.71 2.42 11.84
C VAL A 66 -31.32 2.13 11.23
N LEU A 67 -30.61 1.13 11.77
CA LEU A 67 -29.29 0.75 11.29
C LEU A 67 -29.31 0.13 9.89
N ASP A 68 -30.39 -0.58 9.53
CA ASP A 68 -30.53 -1.17 8.20
C ASP A 68 -30.60 -0.11 7.07
N PRO A 69 -31.50 0.89 7.11
CA PRO A 69 -31.50 1.94 6.10
C PRO A 69 -30.25 2.82 6.16
N PHE A 70 -29.65 3.03 7.34
CA PHE A 70 -28.34 3.70 7.46
C PHE A 70 -27.25 2.97 6.68
N SER A 71 -27.19 1.64 6.82
CA SER A 71 -26.20 0.80 6.14
C SER A 71 -26.34 0.88 4.60
N LYS A 72 -27.58 0.90 4.10
CA LYS A 72 -27.89 1.00 2.67
C LYS A 72 -27.55 2.38 2.11
N LEU A 73 -27.90 3.45 2.83
CA LEU A 73 -27.55 4.83 2.45
C LEU A 73 -26.04 5.06 2.48
N LEU A 74 -25.35 4.59 3.52
CA LEU A 74 -23.89 4.68 3.61
C LEU A 74 -23.24 3.96 2.42
N THR A 75 -23.69 2.75 2.11
CA THR A 75 -23.23 2.00 0.93
C THR A 75 -23.45 2.78 -0.36
N PHE A 76 -24.61 3.44 -0.51
CA PHE A 76 -24.89 4.30 -1.65
C PHE A 76 -23.95 5.51 -1.74
N ILE A 77 -23.73 6.21 -0.62
CA ILE A 77 -22.85 7.38 -0.50
C ILE A 77 -21.43 7.00 -0.88
N LEU A 78 -20.89 5.91 -0.32
CA LEU A 78 -19.53 5.46 -0.61
C LEU A 78 -19.34 5.12 -2.10
N ARG A 79 -20.35 4.53 -2.74
CA ARG A 79 -20.27 4.11 -4.15
C ARG A 79 -20.50 5.24 -5.15
N ASN A 80 -21.25 6.29 -4.81
CA ASN A 80 -21.76 7.24 -5.80
C ASN A 80 -21.71 8.71 -5.37
N GLY A 81 -21.60 9.01 -4.09
CA GLY A 81 -21.62 10.37 -3.56
C GLY A 81 -20.23 10.94 -3.33
N THR A 82 -20.19 12.23 -3.01
CA THR A 82 -19.04 12.90 -2.41
C THR A 82 -19.23 12.97 -0.89
N PHE A 83 -18.16 12.77 -0.12
CA PHE A 83 -18.21 12.87 1.33
C PHE A 83 -16.89 13.39 1.91
N GLN A 84 -16.96 13.94 3.12
CA GLN A 84 -15.80 14.26 3.95
C GLN A 84 -15.52 13.08 4.88
N LEU A 85 -14.25 12.70 5.00
CA LEU A 85 -13.84 11.54 5.80
C LEU A 85 -14.23 11.70 7.29
N GLU A 86 -14.15 12.93 7.82
CA GLU A 86 -14.53 13.27 9.19
C GLU A 86 -15.94 12.81 9.55
N HIS A 87 -16.92 13.05 8.67
CA HIS A 87 -18.30 12.63 8.89
C HIS A 87 -18.44 11.09 8.94
N ILE A 88 -17.65 10.35 8.16
CA ILE A 88 -17.68 8.89 8.16
C ILE A 88 -17.02 8.33 9.43
N ILE A 89 -15.91 8.93 9.87
CA ILE A 89 -15.24 8.59 11.13
C ILE A 89 -16.19 8.85 12.31
N GLU A 90 -16.80 10.03 12.37
CA GLU A 90 -17.74 10.39 13.43
C GLU A 90 -18.96 9.45 13.43
N LEU A 91 -19.54 9.15 12.27
CA LEU A 91 -20.67 8.23 12.15
C LEU A 91 -20.34 6.83 12.70
N CYS A 92 -19.18 6.27 12.35
CA CYS A 92 -18.74 4.96 12.85
C CYS A 92 -18.44 5.01 14.36
N SER A 93 -17.76 6.04 14.83
CA SER A 93 -17.45 6.26 16.24
C SER A 93 -18.74 6.36 17.10
N LEU A 94 -19.74 7.11 16.63
CA LEU A 94 -21.04 7.21 17.29
C LEU A 94 -21.73 5.84 17.33
N SER A 95 -21.78 5.12 16.20
CA SER A 95 -22.35 3.75 16.18
C SER A 95 -21.66 2.82 17.20
N ASN A 96 -20.32 2.87 17.29
CA ASN A 96 -19.55 2.06 18.22
C ASN A 96 -19.84 2.38 19.70
N ARG A 97 -20.11 3.66 20.02
CA ARG A 97 -20.43 4.12 21.38
C ARG A 97 -21.89 3.85 21.75
N THR A 98 -22.79 3.99 20.79
CA THR A 98 -24.23 3.89 20.99
C THR A 98 -24.70 2.45 21.20
N PHE A 99 -24.17 1.49 20.45
CA PHE A 99 -24.57 0.09 20.54
C PHE A 99 -23.56 -0.71 21.35
N THR A 100 -24.02 -1.68 22.16
CA THR A 100 -23.12 -2.51 23.00
C THR A 100 -22.74 -3.84 22.35
N ARG A 101 -23.61 -4.39 21.50
CA ARG A 101 -23.44 -5.67 20.82
C ARG A 101 -22.65 -5.49 19.52
N ASP A 102 -21.72 -6.42 19.28
CA ASP A 102 -20.80 -6.37 18.13
C ASP A 102 -21.50 -6.38 16.77
N ARG A 103 -22.65 -7.08 16.66
CA ARG A 103 -23.41 -7.13 15.41
C ARG A 103 -23.82 -5.72 14.96
N GLU A 104 -24.34 -4.92 15.88
CA GLU A 104 -24.80 -3.56 15.65
C GLU A 104 -23.62 -2.58 15.56
N LYS A 105 -22.63 -2.67 16.48
CA LYS A 105 -21.42 -1.82 16.46
C LYS A 105 -20.72 -1.87 15.11
N PHE A 106 -20.46 -3.07 14.61
CA PHE A 106 -19.68 -3.28 13.39
C PHE A 106 -20.50 -3.10 12.10
N LEU A 107 -21.80 -2.78 12.15
CA LEU A 107 -22.60 -2.74 10.93
C LEU A 107 -22.10 -1.66 9.94
N LEU A 108 -21.94 -0.41 10.39
CA LEU A 108 -21.51 0.69 9.52
C LEU A 108 -20.04 0.55 9.08
N PRO A 109 -19.09 0.20 9.97
CA PRO A 109 -17.71 -0.08 9.56
C PRO A 109 -17.61 -1.23 8.54
N ARG A 110 -18.41 -2.29 8.72
CA ARG A 110 -18.47 -3.41 7.78
C ARG A 110 -19.00 -2.99 6.41
N CYS A 111 -19.94 -2.04 6.32
CA CYS A 111 -20.35 -1.49 5.03
C CYS A 111 -19.18 -0.85 4.27
N ILE A 112 -18.34 -0.08 4.97
CA ILE A 112 -17.17 0.56 4.37
C ILE A 112 -16.21 -0.49 3.81
N VAL A 113 -15.87 -1.49 4.62
CA VAL A 113 -14.99 -2.59 4.22
C VAL A 113 -15.59 -3.38 3.07
N ASN A 114 -16.87 -3.72 3.11
CA ASN A 114 -17.53 -4.47 2.03
C ASN A 114 -17.50 -3.70 0.71
N VAL A 115 -17.76 -2.39 0.71
CA VAL A 115 -17.68 -1.57 -0.50
C VAL A 115 -16.25 -1.54 -1.05
N LEU A 116 -15.25 -1.38 -0.18
CA LEU A 116 -13.84 -1.39 -0.59
C LEU A 116 -13.45 -2.76 -1.19
N VAL A 117 -13.75 -3.86 -0.51
CA VAL A 117 -13.43 -5.22 -0.94
C VAL A 117 -14.17 -5.57 -2.24
N GLU A 118 -15.43 -5.17 -2.38
CA GLU A 118 -16.19 -5.34 -3.63
C GLU A 118 -15.56 -4.57 -4.80
N ALA A 119 -15.07 -3.35 -4.56
CA ALA A 119 -14.35 -2.59 -5.57
C ALA A 119 -13.01 -3.24 -5.92
N MET A 120 -12.30 -3.80 -4.94
CA MET A 120 -11.01 -4.49 -5.14
C MET A 120 -11.15 -5.81 -5.89
N LEU A 121 -12.10 -6.68 -5.50
CA LEU A 121 -12.22 -8.05 -5.99
C LEU A 121 -13.17 -8.17 -7.19
N HIS A 122 -14.35 -7.59 -7.06
CA HIS A 122 -15.43 -7.73 -8.06
C HIS A 122 -15.43 -6.58 -9.05
N ARG A 123 -14.48 -5.64 -8.92
CA ARG A 123 -14.31 -4.48 -9.81
C ARG A 123 -15.59 -3.65 -9.91
N TYR A 124 -16.33 -3.57 -8.80
CA TYR A 124 -17.47 -2.66 -8.74
C TYR A 124 -16.97 -1.22 -8.84
N PRO A 125 -17.58 -0.39 -9.69
CA PRO A 125 -16.96 0.86 -10.03
C PRO A 125 -17.27 1.92 -8.95
N CYS A 126 -16.22 2.43 -8.30
CA CYS A 126 -16.27 3.37 -7.17
C CYS A 126 -15.37 4.59 -7.47
N PRO A 127 -15.73 5.82 -7.07
CA PRO A 127 -14.87 6.99 -7.28
C PRO A 127 -13.49 6.87 -6.64
N ASP A 128 -12.44 7.28 -7.35
CA ASP A 128 -11.03 7.22 -6.91
C ASP A 128 -10.81 7.77 -5.51
N ARG A 129 -11.34 8.97 -5.27
CA ARG A 129 -11.25 9.64 -3.97
C ARG A 129 -11.90 8.81 -2.87
N ASN A 130 -13.05 8.21 -3.13
CA ASN A 130 -13.77 7.42 -2.14
C ASN A 130 -12.99 6.15 -1.78
N LEU A 131 -12.37 5.48 -2.76
CA LEU A 131 -11.50 4.32 -2.50
C LEU A 131 -10.34 4.67 -1.56
N LEU A 132 -9.64 5.77 -1.83
CA LEU A 132 -8.52 6.23 -1.01
C LEU A 132 -8.97 6.66 0.38
N LEU A 133 -10.13 7.32 0.52
CA LEU A 133 -10.67 7.68 1.84
C LEU A 133 -11.10 6.47 2.66
N MET A 134 -11.63 5.41 2.03
CA MET A 134 -11.95 4.16 2.74
C MET A 134 -10.67 3.46 3.23
N ILE A 135 -9.61 3.43 2.42
CA ILE A 135 -8.29 2.92 2.85
C ILE A 135 -7.72 3.80 3.98
N GLN A 136 -7.82 5.12 3.87
CA GLN A 136 -7.37 6.05 4.90
C GLN A 136 -8.06 5.78 6.23
N LEU A 137 -9.38 5.56 6.24
CA LEU A 137 -10.13 5.24 7.46
C LEU A 137 -9.60 3.96 8.13
N ILE A 138 -9.37 2.91 7.34
CA ILE A 138 -8.84 1.62 7.83
C ILE A 138 -7.40 1.78 8.37
N LEU A 139 -6.59 2.60 7.71
CA LEU A 139 -5.23 2.88 8.15
C LEU A 139 -5.20 3.70 9.44
N LEU A 140 -6.03 4.73 9.56
CA LEU A 140 -6.13 5.53 10.79
C LEU A 140 -6.48 4.65 12.00
N ASP A 141 -7.43 3.73 11.84
CA ASP A 141 -7.75 2.72 12.87
C ASP A 141 -6.56 1.81 13.23
N SER A 142 -5.66 1.60 12.28
CA SER A 142 -4.46 0.77 12.45
C SER A 142 -3.24 1.57 12.91
N GLY A 143 -3.37 2.88 13.13
CA GLY A 143 -2.29 3.79 13.50
C GLY A 143 -1.44 4.28 12.33
N GLY A 144 -1.87 4.07 11.08
CA GLY A 144 -1.20 4.52 9.86
C GLY A 144 -1.97 5.61 9.11
N THR A 145 -1.40 6.07 8.00
CA THR A 145 -2.03 7.04 7.09
C THR A 145 -1.46 6.89 5.70
N ILE A 146 -2.30 7.05 4.68
CA ILE A 146 -1.83 7.13 3.29
C ILE A 146 -0.97 8.38 3.10
N HIS A 147 -0.14 8.34 2.05
CA HIS A 147 0.58 9.53 1.61
C HIS A 147 -0.36 10.50 0.87
N ALA A 148 -0.18 11.81 1.08
CA ALA A 148 -0.93 12.85 0.40
C ALA A 148 -0.70 12.80 -1.13
N SER A 149 -1.75 12.60 -1.92
CA SER A 149 -1.68 12.59 -3.39
C SER A 149 -2.52 13.71 -4.00
N ALA A 150 -2.44 13.90 -5.32
CA ALA A 150 -3.29 14.86 -6.03
C ALA A 150 -4.81 14.61 -5.85
N ILE A 151 -5.20 13.40 -5.41
CA ILE A 151 -6.60 12.98 -5.26
C ILE A 151 -7.14 13.32 -3.84
N VAL A 152 -6.28 13.28 -2.82
CA VAL A 152 -6.67 13.35 -1.39
C VAL A 152 -5.75 14.25 -0.55
N SER A 153 -5.04 15.21 -1.16
CA SER A 153 -3.97 15.97 -0.51
C SER A 153 -4.39 16.65 0.78
N ASP A 154 -5.54 17.34 0.75
CA ASP A 154 -6.02 18.17 1.85
C ASP A 154 -6.72 17.32 2.92
N ASP A 155 -7.38 16.25 2.49
CA ASP A 155 -8.06 15.30 3.37
C ASP A 155 -7.06 14.58 4.28
N VAL A 156 -5.90 14.17 3.77
CA VAL A 156 -4.95 13.33 4.52
C VAL A 156 -4.16 14.13 5.56
N ARG A 157 -3.81 15.39 5.24
CA ARG A 157 -2.97 16.23 6.11
C ARG A 157 -3.68 16.67 7.40
N ALA A 158 -5.00 16.55 7.46
CA ALA A 158 -5.81 16.95 8.59
C ALA A 158 -5.81 15.94 9.75
N TYR A 159 -5.34 14.70 9.52
CA TYR A 159 -5.45 13.62 10.51
C TYR A 159 -4.08 13.24 11.07
N ASP A 160 -3.99 13.21 12.40
CA ASP A 160 -2.87 12.61 13.12
C ASP A 160 -3.23 11.15 13.46
N PRO A 161 -2.54 10.14 12.90
CA PRO A 161 -2.84 8.73 13.14
C PRO A 161 -2.77 8.30 14.61
N HIS A 162 -2.19 9.12 15.51
CA HIS A 162 -2.11 8.84 16.95
C HIS A 162 -3.31 9.32 17.76
N ASN A 163 -4.16 10.18 17.18
CA ASN A 163 -5.22 10.90 17.89
C ASN A 163 -6.63 10.64 17.33
N VAL A 164 -6.81 9.62 16.49
CA VAL A 164 -8.12 9.31 15.89
C VAL A 164 -8.93 8.34 16.74
N VAL A 165 -10.23 8.63 16.87
CA VAL A 165 -11.18 7.73 17.53
C VAL A 165 -11.41 6.49 16.67
N THR A 166 -11.32 5.31 17.29
CA THR A 166 -11.51 4.04 16.58
C THR A 166 -12.89 3.94 15.91
N THR A 167 -12.86 3.58 14.64
CA THR A 167 -14.05 3.33 13.82
C THR A 167 -14.39 1.85 13.73
N ASN A 168 -13.50 0.93 14.16
CA ASN A 168 -13.59 -0.53 13.98
C ASN A 168 -13.53 -1.00 12.51
N GLY A 169 -13.16 -0.13 11.57
CA GLY A 169 -12.91 -0.46 10.18
C GLY A 169 -11.75 -1.45 10.03
N ALA A 170 -10.65 -1.27 10.78
CA ALA A 170 -9.52 -2.20 10.74
C ALA A 170 -9.89 -3.61 11.22
N GLU A 171 -10.69 -3.72 12.30
CA GLU A 171 -11.19 -5.01 12.80
C GLU A 171 -12.07 -5.72 11.76
N CYS A 172 -12.92 -4.97 11.05
CA CYS A 172 -13.72 -5.53 9.96
C CYS A 172 -12.83 -5.99 8.79
N MET A 173 -11.78 -5.24 8.47
CA MET A 173 -10.86 -5.54 7.36
C MET A 173 -10.00 -6.79 7.61
N LYS A 174 -9.75 -7.17 8.87
CA LYS A 174 -8.98 -8.40 9.22
C LYS A 174 -9.57 -9.69 8.64
N HIS A 175 -10.88 -9.70 8.36
CA HIS A 175 -11.54 -10.84 7.73
C HIS A 175 -11.12 -11.03 6.25
N TYR A 176 -10.51 -10.02 5.64
CA TYR A 176 -10.17 -9.97 4.22
C TYR A 176 -8.64 -9.90 3.98
N LEU A 177 -7.83 -10.37 4.94
CA LEU A 177 -6.36 -10.32 4.82
C LEU A 177 -5.85 -11.18 3.65
N ASN A 178 -6.44 -12.35 3.40
CA ASN A 178 -6.03 -13.22 2.29
C ASN A 178 -6.28 -12.54 0.94
N GLU A 179 -7.45 -11.92 0.80
CA GLU A 179 -7.90 -11.19 -0.38
C GLU A 179 -7.03 -9.96 -0.61
N THR A 180 -6.61 -9.29 0.47
CA THR A 180 -5.69 -8.14 0.42
C THR A 180 -4.28 -8.57 -0.03
N VAL A 181 -3.77 -9.69 0.50
CA VAL A 181 -2.50 -10.28 0.06
C VAL A 181 -2.56 -10.63 -1.43
N ALA A 182 -3.62 -11.31 -1.86
CA ALA A 182 -3.83 -11.69 -3.26
C ALA A 182 -3.92 -10.46 -4.18
N PHE A 183 -4.62 -9.40 -3.75
CA PHE A 183 -4.76 -8.16 -4.51
C PHE A 183 -3.41 -7.46 -4.74
N ILE A 184 -2.54 -7.42 -3.72
CA ILE A 184 -1.20 -6.81 -3.82
C ILE A 184 -0.28 -7.67 -4.68
N ALA A 185 -0.31 -8.99 -4.51
CA ALA A 185 0.52 -9.93 -5.26
C ALA A 185 0.19 -9.96 -6.76
N ASP A 186 -1.10 -9.88 -7.13
CA ASP A 186 -1.54 -9.96 -8.52
C ASP A 186 -0.97 -8.81 -9.37
N ILE A 187 -0.17 -9.18 -10.37
CA ILE A 187 0.47 -8.26 -11.33
C ILE A 187 -0.55 -7.50 -12.18
N HIS A 188 -1.73 -8.08 -12.38
CA HIS A 188 -2.75 -7.53 -13.25
C HIS A 188 -3.67 -6.54 -12.54
N THR A 189 -3.61 -6.45 -11.20
CA THR A 189 -4.51 -5.60 -10.40
C THR A 189 -4.56 -4.15 -10.92
N ILE A 190 -3.41 -3.53 -11.18
CA ILE A 190 -3.35 -2.12 -11.64
C ILE A 190 -4.02 -1.96 -13.01
N THR A 191 -3.70 -2.85 -13.96
CA THR A 191 -4.33 -2.85 -15.29
C THR A 191 -5.84 -3.08 -15.21
N LYS A 192 -6.28 -4.01 -14.37
CA LYS A 192 -7.71 -4.33 -14.17
C LYS A 192 -8.47 -3.12 -13.65
N ILE A 193 -7.93 -2.42 -12.66
CA ILE A 193 -8.50 -1.17 -12.13
C ILE A 193 -8.59 -0.13 -13.23
N LYS A 194 -7.49 0.09 -13.99
CA LYS A 194 -7.48 1.04 -15.10
C LYS A 194 -8.55 0.73 -16.15
N SER A 195 -8.74 -0.55 -16.52
CA SER A 195 -9.76 -0.94 -17.50
C SER A 195 -11.20 -0.66 -17.04
N THR A 196 -11.53 -0.99 -15.79
CA THR A 196 -12.87 -0.75 -15.22
C THR A 196 -13.21 0.74 -15.17
N MET A 197 -12.19 1.59 -15.00
CA MET A 197 -12.37 3.03 -14.91
C MET A 197 -12.47 3.70 -16.27
N LYS A 198 -11.73 3.22 -17.28
CA LYS A 198 -11.84 3.71 -18.66
C LYS A 198 -13.27 3.58 -19.22
N GLU A 199 -13.96 2.47 -18.92
CA GLU A 199 -15.36 2.27 -19.29
C GLU A 199 -16.33 3.32 -18.67
N LYS A 200 -15.93 3.96 -17.57
CA LYS A 200 -16.67 5.06 -16.93
C LYS A 200 -16.22 6.44 -17.42
N SER A 201 -14.92 6.68 -17.56
CA SER A 201 -14.36 7.95 -18.06
C SER A 201 -14.85 8.26 -19.49
N GLU A 202 -14.95 7.25 -20.35
CA GLU A 202 -15.53 7.39 -21.71
C GLU A 202 -17.02 7.76 -21.67
N LYS A 203 -17.75 7.33 -20.64
CA LYS A 203 -19.16 7.71 -20.41
C LYS A 203 -19.32 9.07 -19.74
N GLN A 204 -18.26 9.65 -19.17
CA GLN A 204 -18.28 10.91 -18.42
C GLN A 204 -17.45 12.06 -19.04
N GLN A 205 -16.77 11.84 -20.19
CA GLN A 205 -15.91 12.83 -20.85
C GLN A 205 -14.88 13.53 -19.92
N LEU A 206 -14.37 12.83 -18.90
CA LEU A 206 -13.30 13.33 -18.05
C LEU A 206 -11.99 12.60 -18.37
N SER A 207 -11.02 13.32 -18.94
CA SER A 207 -9.64 12.83 -19.06
C SER A 207 -8.91 13.08 -17.74
N ASN A 208 -8.85 12.07 -16.86
CA ASN A 208 -8.21 12.22 -15.57
C ASN A 208 -6.74 11.78 -15.62
N LEU A 209 -5.81 12.73 -15.43
CA LEU A 209 -4.36 12.49 -15.25
C LEU A 209 -4.05 11.57 -14.05
N THR A 210 -5.04 11.24 -13.21
CA THR A 210 -4.93 10.40 -12.01
C THR A 210 -4.98 8.90 -12.31
N GLU A 211 -5.46 8.49 -13.49
CA GLU A 211 -5.67 7.08 -13.87
C GLU A 211 -4.39 6.24 -13.78
N ASP A 212 -3.23 6.84 -14.08
CA ASP A 212 -1.93 6.15 -14.09
C ASP A 212 -1.30 6.00 -12.69
N THR A 213 -1.90 6.63 -11.67
CA THR A 213 -1.33 6.66 -10.31
C THR A 213 -2.19 5.94 -9.27
N LEU A 214 -3.51 5.82 -9.51
CA LEU A 214 -4.45 5.27 -8.55
C LEU A 214 -4.12 3.83 -8.15
N GLY A 215 -3.89 2.93 -9.13
CA GLY A 215 -3.65 1.51 -8.83
C GLY A 215 -2.42 1.31 -7.94
N GLY A 216 -1.36 2.09 -8.16
CA GLY A 216 -0.18 2.09 -7.28
C GLY A 216 -0.49 2.65 -5.89
N GLN A 217 -1.32 3.69 -5.77
CA GLN A 217 -1.76 4.25 -4.47
C GLN A 217 -2.61 3.26 -3.67
N LEU A 218 -3.51 2.54 -4.33
CA LEU A 218 -4.31 1.49 -3.69
C LEU A 218 -3.43 0.35 -3.17
N LYS A 219 -2.50 -0.15 -3.99
CA LYS A 219 -1.52 -1.17 -3.54
C LYS A 219 -0.67 -0.68 -2.38
N ALA A 220 -0.15 0.55 -2.43
CA ALA A 220 0.67 1.11 -1.37
C ALA A 220 -0.09 1.25 -0.03
N GLY A 221 -1.31 1.80 -0.06
CA GLY A 221 -2.11 1.96 1.15
C GLY A 221 -2.53 0.61 1.77
N LEU A 222 -2.90 -0.36 0.94
CA LEU A 222 -3.21 -1.72 1.41
C LEU A 222 -1.97 -2.46 1.90
N ALA A 223 -0.80 -2.25 1.27
CA ALA A 223 0.45 -2.84 1.72
C ALA A 223 0.90 -2.25 3.07
N GLN A 224 0.67 -0.96 3.29
CA GLN A 224 0.86 -0.34 4.61
C GLN A 224 -0.06 -0.95 5.66
N TYR A 225 -1.34 -1.19 5.32
CA TYR A 225 -2.27 -1.87 6.22
C TYR A 225 -1.79 -3.28 6.56
N LEU A 226 -1.39 -4.09 5.57
CA LEU A 226 -0.83 -5.42 5.81
C LEU A 226 0.43 -5.37 6.67
N ALA A 227 1.33 -4.41 6.42
CA ALA A 227 2.54 -4.25 7.21
C ALA A 227 2.23 -3.99 8.70
N LEU A 228 1.25 -3.13 8.97
CA LEU A 228 0.79 -2.84 10.34
C LEU A 228 0.14 -4.07 10.98
N GLU A 229 -0.74 -4.79 10.27
CA GLU A 229 -1.37 -6.01 10.78
C GLU A 229 -0.37 -7.13 11.04
N PHE A 230 0.64 -7.30 10.18
CA PHE A 230 1.68 -8.31 10.37
C PHE A 230 2.59 -7.98 11.56
N THR A 231 2.80 -6.68 11.82
CA THR A 231 3.59 -6.20 12.97
C THR A 231 2.89 -6.45 14.31
N LYS A 232 1.55 -6.34 14.37
CA LYS A 232 0.77 -6.48 15.63
C LYS A 232 0.94 -7.85 16.32
N GLY A 233 1.40 -8.88 15.61
CA GLY A 233 1.69 -10.21 16.18
C GLY A 233 2.91 -10.26 17.11
N GLY A 234 3.72 -9.20 17.15
CA GLY A 234 5.01 -9.18 17.85
C GLY A 234 6.11 -9.93 17.07
N GLN A 235 7.37 -9.52 17.25
CA GLN A 235 8.51 -10.08 16.51
C GLN A 235 8.80 -11.56 16.82
N ARG A 236 8.42 -12.04 18.02
CA ARG A 236 8.74 -13.40 18.48
C ARG A 236 7.72 -14.46 18.05
N ASP A 237 6.47 -14.08 17.84
CA ASP A 237 5.38 -14.96 17.43
C ASP A 237 4.87 -14.52 16.05
N SER A 238 5.67 -14.77 15.01
CA SER A 238 5.35 -14.33 13.65
C SER A 238 4.25 -15.19 12.97
N LYS A 239 3.10 -15.31 13.64
CA LYS A 239 1.89 -16.01 13.15
C LYS A 239 1.45 -15.48 11.80
N ALA A 240 1.63 -14.18 11.56
CA ALA A 240 1.34 -13.55 10.28
C ALA A 240 2.24 -14.08 9.17
N ILE A 241 3.56 -14.21 9.39
CA ILE A 241 4.49 -14.77 8.39
C ILE A 241 4.17 -16.22 8.13
N VAL A 242 3.98 -17.04 9.16
CA VAL A 242 3.62 -18.45 8.98
C VAL A 242 2.34 -18.61 8.15
N ARG A 243 1.36 -17.73 8.37
CA ARG A 243 0.07 -17.80 7.68
C ARG A 243 0.09 -17.25 6.26
N PHE A 244 0.69 -16.08 6.05
CA PHE A 244 0.57 -15.33 4.79
C PHE A 244 1.84 -15.36 3.94
N LEU A 245 2.99 -15.68 4.54
CA LEU A 245 4.28 -15.81 3.88
C LEU A 245 4.97 -17.14 4.22
N PRO A 246 4.29 -18.31 4.11
CA PRO A 246 4.88 -19.60 4.46
C PRO A 246 6.11 -19.95 3.60
N TRP A 247 6.24 -19.29 2.45
CA TRP A 247 7.36 -19.42 1.53
C TRP A 247 8.59 -18.60 1.96
N LEU A 248 8.49 -17.62 2.85
CA LEU A 248 9.58 -16.66 3.12
C LEU A 248 10.90 -17.35 3.47
N TYR A 249 10.85 -18.40 4.29
CA TYR A 249 12.02 -19.18 4.72
C TYR A 249 12.29 -20.44 3.88
N ASN A 250 11.61 -20.59 2.74
CA ASN A 250 11.72 -21.74 1.86
C ASN A 250 12.01 -21.28 0.42
N PRO A 251 13.18 -20.65 0.17
CA PRO A 251 13.56 -20.23 -1.17
C PRO A 251 13.77 -21.42 -2.10
N PRO A 252 13.53 -21.25 -3.43
CA PRO A 252 13.73 -22.31 -4.40
C PRO A 252 15.21 -22.68 -4.53
N THR A 253 15.50 -23.97 -4.73
CA THR A 253 16.87 -24.47 -4.92
C THR A 253 17.31 -24.36 -6.37
N SER A 254 18.58 -23.99 -6.61
CA SER A 254 19.17 -23.81 -7.95
C SER A 254 19.23 -25.08 -8.81
N VAL A 255 18.99 -26.26 -8.23
CA VAL A 255 19.05 -27.57 -8.93
C VAL A 255 17.85 -27.80 -9.86
N GLN A 256 16.76 -27.04 -9.71
CA GLN A 256 15.54 -27.16 -10.51
C GLN A 256 15.02 -25.78 -10.94
N GLN A 257 15.73 -25.10 -11.83
CA GLN A 257 15.27 -23.81 -12.40
C GLN A 257 14.19 -23.99 -13.45
N GLY A 258 12.96 -24.29 -13.02
CA GLY A 258 11.78 -24.28 -13.87
C GLY A 258 11.27 -22.87 -14.15
N ALA A 259 10.70 -22.63 -15.35
CA ALA A 259 10.07 -21.35 -15.70
C ALA A 259 8.96 -20.95 -14.72
N LYS A 260 8.21 -21.94 -14.19
CA LYS A 260 7.18 -21.70 -13.17
C LYS A 260 7.78 -21.19 -11.86
N ASP A 261 8.80 -21.86 -11.34
CA ASP A 261 9.46 -21.46 -10.08
C ASP A 261 10.13 -20.10 -10.21
N PHE A 262 10.60 -19.74 -11.40
CA PHE A 262 11.12 -18.40 -11.71
C PHE A 262 10.02 -17.32 -11.63
N VAL A 263 8.84 -17.55 -12.21
CA VAL A 263 7.70 -16.63 -12.09
C VAL A 263 7.21 -16.54 -10.65
N ASP A 264 7.07 -17.66 -9.95
CA ASP A 264 6.67 -17.68 -8.54
C ASP A 264 7.66 -16.89 -7.67
N CYS A 265 8.96 -16.98 -7.98
CA CYS A 265 10.01 -16.20 -7.34
C CYS A 265 9.85 -14.69 -7.60
N ILE A 266 9.56 -14.29 -8.85
CA ILE A 266 9.29 -12.89 -9.23
C ILE A 266 8.09 -12.34 -8.44
N ASP A 267 7.01 -13.11 -8.34
CA ASP A 267 5.81 -12.69 -7.62
C ASP A 267 6.08 -12.50 -6.12
N ARG A 268 6.89 -13.37 -5.51
CA ARG A 268 7.32 -13.27 -4.12
C ARG A 268 8.14 -12.00 -3.85
N ILE A 269 9.14 -11.69 -4.68
CA ILE A 269 9.96 -10.48 -4.49
C ILE A 269 9.18 -9.19 -4.76
N ARG A 270 8.21 -9.23 -5.69
CA ARG A 270 7.28 -8.11 -5.95
C ARG A 270 6.37 -7.86 -4.76
N PHE A 271 5.80 -8.91 -4.19
CA PHE A 271 4.98 -8.81 -2.98
C PHE A 271 5.78 -8.21 -1.81
N LEU A 272 7.00 -8.71 -1.55
CA LEU A 272 7.88 -8.15 -0.50
C LEU A 272 8.19 -6.68 -0.74
N SER A 273 8.43 -6.29 -2.00
CA SER A 273 8.68 -4.90 -2.35
C SER A 273 7.50 -3.99 -1.96
N TRP A 274 6.27 -4.40 -2.26
CA TRP A 274 5.08 -3.65 -1.85
C TRP A 274 4.92 -3.60 -0.32
N LEU A 275 5.11 -4.73 0.37
CA LEU A 275 5.01 -4.80 1.83
C LEU A 275 6.04 -3.88 2.51
N MET A 276 7.28 -3.86 2.03
CA MET A 276 8.33 -2.97 2.53
C MET A 276 8.06 -1.51 2.21
N ILE A 277 7.50 -1.18 1.03
CA ILE A 277 7.03 0.18 0.73
C ILE A 277 5.98 0.61 1.76
N GLY A 278 5.03 -0.26 2.10
CA GLY A 278 4.02 0.01 3.13
C GLY A 278 4.64 0.32 4.50
N SER A 279 5.53 -0.55 4.97
CA SER A 279 6.27 -0.38 6.23
C SER A 279 7.11 0.91 6.25
N LEU A 280 7.91 1.16 5.21
CA LEU A 280 8.77 2.34 5.12
C LEU A 280 7.97 3.63 4.97
N THR A 281 6.82 3.60 4.30
CA THR A 281 5.92 4.76 4.18
C THR A 281 5.34 5.11 5.54
N HIS A 282 4.91 4.11 6.32
CA HIS A 282 4.47 4.32 7.69
C HIS A 282 5.57 4.93 8.55
N ALA A 283 6.78 4.37 8.50
CA ALA A 283 7.94 4.89 9.23
C ALA A 283 8.25 6.34 8.84
N ALA A 284 8.20 6.67 7.55
CA ALA A 284 8.47 8.02 7.06
C ALA A 284 7.41 9.04 7.48
N ILE A 285 6.12 8.68 7.46
CA ILE A 285 5.05 9.62 7.81
C ILE A 285 4.95 9.81 9.32
N THR A 286 5.01 8.72 10.10
CA THR A 286 4.95 8.77 11.57
C THR A 286 6.29 9.12 12.22
N ARG A 287 7.36 9.18 11.43
CA ARG A 287 8.75 9.40 11.88
C ARG A 287 9.23 8.37 12.90
N ASN A 288 8.57 7.20 12.97
CA ASN A 288 8.73 6.22 14.03
C ASN A 288 8.51 6.78 15.45
N GLU A 289 7.78 7.90 15.59
CA GLU A 289 7.39 8.50 16.88
C GLU A 289 6.06 7.91 17.40
N GLY A 290 5.48 6.97 16.64
CA GLY A 290 4.18 6.38 16.94
C GLY A 290 4.17 5.18 17.88
N THR A 291 2.96 4.76 18.22
CA THR A 291 2.73 3.58 19.09
C THR A 291 3.12 2.25 18.44
N ILE A 292 3.15 2.21 17.10
CA ILE A 292 3.51 1.03 16.31
C ILE A 292 4.73 1.35 15.46
N ILE A 293 5.83 0.65 15.74
CA ILE A 293 7.02 0.60 14.88
C ILE A 293 6.82 -0.54 13.89
N CYS A 294 6.57 -0.20 12.62
CA CYS A 294 6.06 -1.13 11.61
C CYS A 294 7.17 -1.98 10.99
N HIS A 295 7.49 -3.14 11.58
CA HIS A 295 8.50 -4.09 11.11
C HIS A 295 7.88 -5.47 10.84
N PRO A 296 7.16 -5.65 9.71
CA PRO A 296 6.45 -6.89 9.41
C PRO A 296 7.34 -8.09 9.06
N ILE A 297 8.60 -7.85 8.66
CA ILE A 297 9.56 -8.89 8.26
C ILE A 297 10.73 -8.92 9.27
N PRO A 298 10.96 -10.04 9.95
CA PRO A 298 12.12 -10.26 10.79
C PRO A 298 13.45 -10.08 10.04
N VAL A 299 14.45 -9.55 10.74
CA VAL A 299 15.79 -9.32 10.18
C VAL A 299 16.49 -10.64 9.84
N ASP A 300 16.21 -11.72 10.57
CA ASP A 300 16.74 -13.07 10.31
C ASP A 300 16.26 -13.67 8.97
N ALA A 301 15.21 -13.11 8.34
CA ALA A 301 14.80 -13.45 6.98
C ALA A 301 15.80 -12.97 5.90
N SER A 302 16.83 -12.18 6.26
CA SER A 302 17.80 -11.59 5.32
C SER A 302 18.39 -12.61 4.35
N GLN A 303 18.84 -13.76 4.86
CA GLN A 303 19.43 -14.81 4.03
C GLN A 303 18.42 -15.37 3.03
N SER A 304 17.18 -15.62 3.46
CA SER A 304 16.15 -16.19 2.59
C SER A 304 15.76 -15.20 1.49
N ILE A 305 15.66 -13.90 1.81
CA ILE A 305 15.43 -12.84 0.82
C ILE A 305 16.57 -12.77 -0.19
N ALA A 306 17.82 -12.90 0.28
CA ALA A 306 18.99 -12.95 -0.61
C ALA A 306 18.93 -14.15 -1.56
N ASP A 307 18.47 -15.31 -1.08
CA ASP A 307 18.37 -16.53 -1.88
C ASP A 307 17.31 -16.41 -3.00
N TYR A 308 16.19 -15.73 -2.74
CA TYR A 308 15.22 -15.40 -3.80
C TYR A 308 15.83 -14.52 -4.90
N ILE A 309 16.59 -13.49 -4.51
CA ILE A 309 17.25 -12.61 -5.46
C ILE A 309 18.32 -13.37 -6.25
N LEU A 310 19.15 -14.17 -5.58
CA LEU A 310 20.16 -15.00 -6.24
C LEU A 310 19.53 -15.98 -7.22
N TYR A 311 18.42 -16.61 -6.87
CA TYR A 311 17.70 -17.50 -7.76
C TYR A 311 17.32 -16.80 -9.08
N ILE A 312 16.82 -15.56 -9.00
CA ILE A 312 16.53 -14.74 -10.19
C ILE A 312 17.82 -14.38 -10.94
N LEU A 313 18.85 -13.89 -10.24
CA LEU A 313 20.11 -13.49 -10.86
C LEU A 313 20.75 -14.65 -11.63
N THR A 314 20.79 -15.85 -11.05
CA THR A 314 21.35 -17.04 -11.71
C THR A 314 20.51 -17.48 -12.90
N GLY A 315 19.18 -17.45 -12.81
CA GLY A 315 18.30 -17.87 -13.91
C GLY A 315 18.06 -16.81 -14.99
N PHE A 316 18.46 -15.55 -14.77
CA PHE A 316 18.05 -14.43 -15.63
C PHE A 316 18.52 -14.57 -17.08
N ALA A 317 19.77 -15.00 -17.30
CA ALA A 317 20.35 -15.12 -18.64
C ALA A 317 19.52 -16.06 -19.54
N ASP A 318 18.96 -17.12 -18.95
CA ASP A 318 18.18 -18.13 -19.67
C ASP A 318 16.69 -17.76 -19.75
N GLN A 319 16.14 -17.16 -18.69
CA GLN A 319 14.70 -16.96 -18.55
C GLN A 319 14.19 -15.60 -19.05
N SER A 320 15.05 -14.58 -19.11
CA SER A 320 14.67 -13.17 -19.39
C SER A 320 13.94 -12.94 -20.73
N LYS A 321 14.13 -13.82 -21.71
CA LYS A 321 13.55 -13.70 -23.06
C LYS A 321 12.15 -14.31 -23.17
N THR A 322 11.69 -15.02 -22.14
CA THR A 322 10.43 -15.77 -22.17
C THR A 322 9.20 -14.86 -22.16
N SER A 323 9.22 -13.78 -21.37
CA SER A 323 8.15 -12.78 -21.36
C SER A 323 8.61 -11.46 -20.75
N VAL A 324 7.81 -10.40 -20.88
CA VAL A 324 8.10 -9.11 -20.24
C VAL A 324 8.16 -9.22 -18.71
N ILE A 325 7.40 -10.14 -18.10
CA ILE A 325 7.51 -10.43 -16.65
C ILE A 325 8.90 -10.96 -16.31
N HIS A 326 9.44 -11.87 -17.13
CA HIS A 326 10.78 -12.39 -16.93
C HIS A 326 11.83 -11.32 -17.18
N MET A 327 11.64 -10.48 -18.20
CA MET A 327 12.53 -9.36 -18.51
C MET A 327 12.59 -8.34 -17.36
N SER A 328 11.46 -8.04 -16.69
CA SER A 328 11.40 -7.10 -15.57
C SER A 328 11.87 -7.67 -14.24
N SER A 329 12.25 -8.95 -14.18
CA SER A 329 12.71 -9.61 -12.94
C SER A 329 13.98 -8.98 -12.35
N LEU A 330 14.93 -8.52 -13.19
CA LEU A 330 16.10 -7.76 -12.70
C LEU A 330 15.68 -6.46 -12.05
N PHE A 331 14.75 -5.71 -12.66
CA PHE A 331 14.23 -4.48 -12.08
C PHE A 331 13.68 -4.75 -10.67
N HIS A 332 12.80 -5.74 -10.52
CA HIS A 332 12.23 -6.07 -9.21
C HIS A 332 13.28 -6.56 -8.21
N SER A 333 14.29 -7.30 -8.65
CA SER A 333 15.38 -7.78 -7.79
C SER A 333 16.19 -6.63 -7.20
N PHE A 334 16.62 -5.68 -8.04
CA PHE A 334 17.37 -4.51 -7.59
C PHE A 334 16.53 -3.55 -6.73
N ILE A 335 15.22 -3.43 -7.02
CA ILE A 335 14.31 -2.67 -6.16
C ILE A 335 14.16 -3.32 -4.78
N LEU A 336 14.02 -4.65 -4.70
CA LEU A 336 13.96 -5.33 -3.42
C LEU A 336 15.27 -5.18 -2.64
N CYS A 337 16.44 -5.21 -3.29
CA CYS A 337 17.70 -4.91 -2.62
C CYS A 337 17.73 -3.51 -2.00
N GLN A 338 17.24 -2.49 -2.72
CA GLN A 338 17.15 -1.11 -2.20
C GLN A 338 16.22 -1.04 -0.99
N LEU A 339 15.02 -1.62 -1.12
CA LEU A 339 14.01 -1.63 -0.07
C LEU A 339 14.47 -2.39 1.17
N TRP A 340 15.08 -3.57 1.01
CA TRP A 340 15.60 -4.37 2.11
C TRP A 340 16.70 -3.63 2.88
N THR A 341 17.62 -3.00 2.16
CA THR A 341 18.69 -2.18 2.76
C THR A 341 18.08 -1.07 3.63
N MET A 342 17.14 -0.30 3.08
CA MET A 342 16.51 0.78 3.82
C MET A 342 15.61 0.31 4.96
N TYR A 343 14.90 -0.80 4.76
CA TYR A 343 14.09 -1.43 5.79
C TYR A 343 14.95 -1.80 7.00
N CYS A 344 16.05 -2.51 6.79
CA CYS A 344 16.98 -2.86 7.87
C CYS A 344 17.63 -1.64 8.51
N GLU A 345 17.93 -0.57 7.76
CA GLU A 345 18.39 0.68 8.36
C GLU A 345 17.33 1.34 9.26
N GLN A 346 16.03 1.25 8.91
CA GLN A 346 14.96 1.71 9.80
C GLN A 346 14.84 0.83 11.05
N VAL A 347 15.01 -0.49 10.90
CA VAL A 347 15.05 -1.42 12.04
C VAL A 347 16.21 -1.09 12.98
N ASN A 348 17.40 -0.82 12.43
CA ASN A 348 18.57 -0.39 13.20
C ASN A 348 18.35 0.94 13.94
N ARG A 349 17.64 1.91 13.33
CA ARG A 349 17.24 3.15 14.03
C ARG A 349 16.32 2.88 15.23
N GLY A 350 15.62 1.74 15.23
CA GLY A 350 14.90 1.18 16.37
C GLY A 350 15.77 0.54 17.46
N HIS A 351 17.10 0.67 17.37
CA HIS A 351 18.12 0.13 18.29
C HIS A 351 18.35 -1.39 18.19
N ASP A 352 18.15 -1.98 17.01
CA ASP A 352 18.57 -3.36 16.72
C ASP A 352 19.87 -3.37 15.88
N PRO A 353 21.05 -3.57 16.52
CA PRO A 353 22.32 -3.55 15.80
C PRO A 353 22.51 -4.75 14.88
N GLU A 354 21.74 -5.84 15.06
CA GLU A 354 21.82 -7.03 14.20
C GLU A 354 21.36 -6.71 12.77
N ALA A 355 20.52 -5.69 12.60
CA ALA A 355 20.07 -5.24 11.30
C ALA A 355 21.20 -4.72 10.39
N LEU A 356 22.23 -4.05 10.93
CA LEU A 356 23.38 -3.63 10.12
C LEU A 356 24.24 -4.82 9.68
N VAL A 357 24.42 -5.81 10.57
CA VAL A 357 25.14 -7.05 10.25
C VAL A 357 24.39 -7.79 9.14
N ALA A 358 23.08 -7.92 9.27
CA ALA A 358 22.23 -8.56 8.27
C ALA A 358 22.29 -7.88 6.89
N ILE A 359 22.46 -6.55 6.81
CA ILE A 359 22.69 -5.84 5.54
C ILE A 359 24.05 -6.22 4.94
N MET A 360 25.10 -6.27 5.75
CA MET A 360 26.44 -6.60 5.25
C MET A 360 26.50 -8.05 4.76
N ASP A 361 25.92 -8.99 5.51
CA ASP A 361 25.83 -10.40 5.11
C ASP A 361 24.98 -10.59 3.85
N PHE A 362 23.87 -9.85 3.75
CA PHE A 362 23.03 -9.82 2.55
C PHE A 362 23.85 -9.42 1.32
N TRP A 363 24.57 -8.30 1.39
CA TRP A 363 25.35 -7.80 0.26
C TRP A 363 26.58 -8.66 -0.05
N ALA A 364 27.23 -9.23 0.96
CA ALA A 364 28.31 -10.20 0.77
C ALA A 364 27.83 -11.43 -0.03
N ARG A 365 26.56 -11.82 0.10
CA ARG A 365 25.94 -12.90 -0.67
C ARG A 365 25.46 -12.46 -2.06
N ILE A 366 24.86 -11.28 -2.21
CA ILE A 366 24.31 -10.80 -3.49
C ILE A 366 25.38 -10.35 -4.48
N THR A 367 26.43 -9.64 -4.02
CA THR A 367 27.45 -9.06 -4.91
C THR A 367 28.15 -10.09 -5.80
N PRO A 368 28.53 -11.30 -5.32
CA PRO A 368 29.02 -12.38 -6.18
C PRO A 368 28.04 -12.80 -7.28
N GLY A 369 26.73 -12.84 -6.99
CA GLY A 369 25.70 -13.15 -7.99
C GLY A 369 25.61 -12.09 -9.10
N ILE A 370 25.75 -10.82 -8.74
CA ILE A 370 25.83 -9.70 -9.71
C ILE A 370 27.08 -9.86 -10.60
N LEU A 371 28.25 -10.11 -10.00
CA LEU A 371 29.50 -10.33 -10.73
C LEU A 371 29.40 -11.50 -11.72
N HIS A 372 28.78 -12.60 -11.29
CA HIS A 372 28.53 -13.74 -12.15
C HIS A 372 27.66 -13.34 -13.35
N LEU A 373 26.59 -12.58 -13.13
CA LEU A 373 25.72 -12.11 -14.21
C LEU A 373 26.45 -11.18 -15.20
N LEU A 374 27.31 -10.28 -14.71
CA LEU A 374 28.16 -9.40 -15.54
C LEU A 374 29.13 -10.19 -16.45
N SER A 375 29.48 -11.42 -16.09
CA SER A 375 30.42 -12.24 -16.86
C SER A 375 29.80 -12.92 -18.09
N HIS A 376 28.47 -12.97 -18.21
CA HIS A 376 27.78 -13.76 -19.25
C HIS A 376 27.89 -13.17 -20.67
N SER A 377 27.58 -11.89 -20.84
CA SER A 377 27.63 -11.23 -22.15
C SER A 377 27.69 -9.71 -22.01
N LYS A 378 28.20 -9.03 -23.05
CA LYS A 378 28.29 -7.56 -23.07
C LYS A 378 26.95 -6.86 -22.87
N VAL A 379 25.91 -7.31 -23.58
CA VAL A 379 24.56 -6.71 -23.49
C VAL A 379 23.99 -6.86 -22.08
N LEU A 380 24.18 -8.04 -21.48
CA LEU A 380 23.73 -8.28 -20.12
C LEU A 380 24.54 -7.46 -19.10
N ALA A 381 25.85 -7.34 -19.31
CA ALA A 381 26.71 -6.50 -18.46
C ALA A 381 26.27 -5.04 -18.48
N GLU A 382 25.95 -4.47 -19.64
CA GLU A 382 25.44 -3.10 -19.77
C GLU A 382 24.10 -2.93 -19.04
N MET A 383 23.17 -3.88 -19.18
CA MET A 383 21.87 -3.86 -18.50
C MET A 383 22.02 -3.93 -16.97
N VAL A 384 22.83 -4.87 -16.47
CA VAL A 384 23.06 -5.06 -15.04
C VAL A 384 23.78 -3.85 -14.44
N ASN A 385 24.78 -3.30 -15.13
CA ASN A 385 25.46 -2.07 -14.71
C ASN A 385 24.49 -0.89 -14.58
N LEU A 386 23.51 -0.75 -15.47
CA LEU A 386 22.48 0.29 -15.36
C LEU A 386 21.61 0.12 -14.12
N HIS A 387 21.16 -1.11 -13.83
CA HIS A 387 20.38 -1.38 -12.62
C HIS A 387 21.21 -1.18 -11.35
N PHE A 388 22.46 -1.63 -11.36
CA PHE A 388 23.34 -1.52 -10.20
C PHE A 388 23.74 -0.07 -9.91
N LEU A 389 24.04 0.72 -10.95
CA LEU A 389 24.28 2.15 -10.78
C LEU A 389 23.02 2.89 -10.29
N SER A 390 21.84 2.52 -10.78
CA SER A 390 20.58 3.10 -10.30
C SER A 390 20.30 2.75 -8.82
N LEU A 391 20.78 1.60 -8.35
CA LEU A 391 20.75 1.23 -6.93
C LEU A 391 21.68 2.09 -6.09
N ILE A 392 22.91 2.31 -6.56
CA ILE A 392 23.87 3.20 -5.89
C ILE A 392 23.28 4.62 -5.78
N GLU A 393 22.78 5.17 -6.88
CA GLU A 393 22.14 6.48 -6.91
C GLU A 393 20.95 6.57 -5.94
N ALA A 394 20.12 5.52 -5.86
CA ALA A 394 18.99 5.47 -4.95
C ALA A 394 19.43 5.48 -3.48
N LEU A 395 20.40 4.64 -3.10
CA LEU A 395 20.93 4.59 -1.74
C LEU A 395 21.63 5.91 -1.37
N GLN A 396 22.28 6.55 -2.33
CA GLN A 396 22.92 7.84 -2.13
C GLN A 396 21.88 8.94 -1.94
N GLU A 397 20.84 8.98 -2.76
CA GLU A 397 19.76 9.97 -2.68
C GLU A 397 19.06 9.96 -1.32
N ILE A 398 18.88 8.78 -0.72
CA ILE A 398 18.24 8.61 0.59
C ILE A 398 19.22 8.64 1.78
N ASN A 399 20.48 9.02 1.54
CA ASN A 399 21.55 9.08 2.54
C ASN A 399 21.69 7.78 3.34
N SER A 400 21.74 6.64 2.64
CA SER A 400 21.99 5.34 3.25
C SER A 400 23.32 5.35 4.02
N ILE A 401 23.28 4.92 5.27
CA ILE A 401 24.45 4.87 6.15
C ILE A 401 25.41 3.75 5.77
N VAL A 402 24.91 2.68 5.14
CA VAL A 402 25.75 1.55 4.71
C VAL A 402 26.43 1.79 3.37
N LEU A 403 25.96 2.74 2.56
CA LEU A 403 26.51 2.98 1.23
C LEU A 403 28.00 3.31 1.29
N ALA A 404 28.46 4.09 2.27
CA ALA A 404 29.87 4.43 2.42
C ALA A 404 30.77 3.18 2.53
N ASN A 405 30.29 2.14 3.21
CA ASN A 405 31.02 0.88 3.40
C ASN A 405 31.01 0.02 2.12
N LEU A 406 29.92 0.07 1.35
CA LEU A 406 29.71 -0.76 0.17
C LEU A 406 30.28 -0.12 -1.11
N PHE A 407 30.30 1.20 -1.18
CA PHE A 407 30.62 1.95 -2.39
C PHE A 407 32.03 1.67 -2.92
N ALA A 408 33.03 1.61 -2.03
CA ALA A 408 34.40 1.29 -2.40
C ALA A 408 34.53 -0.11 -3.04
N MET A 409 33.72 -1.07 -2.59
CA MET A 409 33.68 -2.42 -3.15
C MET A 409 32.92 -2.47 -4.48
N TRP A 410 31.86 -1.67 -4.61
CA TRP A 410 30.96 -1.71 -5.76
C TRP A 410 31.44 -0.94 -6.99
N VAL A 411 32.26 0.10 -6.81
CA VAL A 411 32.83 0.83 -7.95
C VAL A 411 33.61 -0.11 -8.88
N PRO A 412 34.55 -0.96 -8.39
CA PRO A 412 35.22 -1.96 -9.23
C PRO A 412 34.28 -2.93 -9.94
N VAL A 413 33.14 -3.30 -9.33
CA VAL A 413 32.16 -4.23 -9.93
C VAL A 413 31.66 -3.70 -11.27
N LEU A 414 31.39 -2.39 -11.39
CA LEU A 414 30.94 -1.77 -12.64
C LEU A 414 31.94 -1.96 -13.80
N TYR A 415 33.24 -1.96 -13.50
CA TYR A 415 34.32 -2.10 -14.48
C TYR A 415 34.70 -3.57 -14.78
N THR A 416 34.05 -4.54 -14.16
CA THR A 416 34.47 -5.96 -14.24
C THR A 416 34.44 -6.50 -15.67
N HIS A 417 33.47 -6.09 -16.49
CA HIS A 417 33.34 -6.57 -17.87
C HIS A 417 34.16 -5.74 -18.88
N GLN A 418 34.40 -4.45 -18.60
CA GLN A 418 35.08 -3.53 -19.52
C GLN A 418 35.93 -2.52 -18.76
N SER A 419 37.15 -2.30 -19.24
CA SER A 419 38.06 -1.29 -18.70
C SER A 419 37.53 0.15 -18.86
N GLN A 420 36.60 0.38 -19.80
CA GLN A 420 35.92 1.66 -20.01
C GLN A 420 34.41 1.47 -20.03
N LEU A 421 33.71 2.25 -19.22
CA LEU A 421 32.24 2.26 -19.17
C LEU A 421 31.67 3.09 -20.34
N PRO A 422 30.45 2.80 -20.81
CA PRO A 422 29.74 3.68 -21.73
C PRO A 422 29.63 5.10 -21.16
N ALA A 423 29.78 6.12 -22.01
CA ALA A 423 29.87 7.53 -21.58
C ALA A 423 28.73 7.96 -20.65
N HIS A 424 27.50 7.56 -20.94
CA HIS A 424 26.34 7.90 -20.10
C HIS A 424 26.38 7.25 -18.71
N VAL A 425 26.92 6.03 -18.58
CA VAL A 425 27.14 5.34 -17.30
C VAL A 425 28.29 6.01 -16.54
N GLN A 426 29.37 6.34 -17.25
CA GLN A 426 30.53 7.01 -16.66
C GLN A 426 30.16 8.37 -16.07
N VAL A 427 29.35 9.19 -16.76
CA VAL A 427 28.89 10.49 -16.25
C VAL A 427 28.07 10.33 -14.97
N ARG A 428 27.13 9.38 -14.96
CA ARG A 428 26.31 9.08 -13.78
C ARG A 428 27.14 8.59 -12.59
N LEU A 429 28.12 7.72 -12.84
CA LEU A 429 29.06 7.26 -11.81
C LEU A 429 29.93 8.41 -11.28
N GLN A 430 30.41 9.29 -12.15
CA GLN A 430 31.15 10.48 -11.74
C GLN A 430 30.31 11.41 -10.87
N THR A 431 29.01 11.57 -11.15
CA THR A 431 28.10 12.30 -10.26
C THR A 431 28.02 11.67 -8.87
N CYS A 432 28.05 10.34 -8.78
CA CYS A 432 28.08 9.62 -7.50
C CYS A 432 29.41 9.84 -6.76
N LEU A 433 30.54 9.71 -7.46
CA LEU A 433 31.89 9.90 -6.92
C LEU A 433 32.14 11.32 -6.41
N ASN A 434 31.61 12.33 -7.12
CA ASN A 434 31.79 13.74 -6.79
C ASN A 434 30.74 14.25 -5.79
N HIS A 435 29.84 13.38 -5.32
CA HIS A 435 28.81 13.79 -4.40
C HIS A 435 29.41 14.17 -3.05
N GLN A 436 29.13 15.40 -2.64
CA GLN A 436 29.43 15.87 -1.30
C GLN A 436 28.15 15.75 -0.47
N PRO A 437 28.20 15.13 0.73
CA PRO A 437 27.04 15.08 1.61
C PRO A 437 26.65 16.52 1.98
N SER A 438 25.39 16.88 1.73
CA SER A 438 24.86 18.19 2.03
C SER A 438 25.09 18.55 3.51
N SER A 439 25.55 19.77 3.81
CA SER A 439 25.69 20.21 5.21
C SER A 439 24.35 20.23 5.97
N GLU A 440 23.23 20.33 5.25
CA GLU A 440 21.86 20.33 5.77
C GLU A 440 21.29 18.91 6.09
N THR A 441 21.89 17.83 5.57
CA THR A 441 21.44 16.45 5.84
C THR A 441 21.99 15.88 7.15
N GLN A 442 22.95 16.55 7.78
CA GLN A 442 23.56 16.09 9.02
C GLN A 442 22.67 16.41 10.24
N GLY A 443 21.76 15.48 10.56
CA GLY A 443 21.15 15.40 11.89
C GLY A 443 19.66 15.75 12.00
N ASP A 444 19.02 16.29 10.96
CA ASP A 444 17.57 16.50 10.99
C ASP A 444 16.81 15.24 10.53
N LEU A 445 16.30 14.48 11.49
CA LEU A 445 15.44 13.31 11.27
C LEU A 445 14.23 13.63 10.39
N ARG A 446 13.65 14.83 10.51
CA ARG A 446 12.49 15.24 9.71
C ARG A 446 12.84 15.36 8.24
N PHE A 447 14.02 15.91 7.95
CA PHE A 447 14.51 16.04 6.58
C PHE A 447 14.80 14.67 5.97
N MET A 448 15.43 13.76 6.72
CA MET A 448 15.68 12.38 6.27
C MET A 448 14.38 11.63 5.94
N TYR A 449 13.35 11.73 6.77
CA TYR A 449 12.06 11.10 6.49
C TYR A 449 11.34 11.74 5.30
N ALA A 450 11.48 13.06 5.08
CA ALA A 450 10.93 13.71 3.90
C ALA A 450 11.60 13.23 2.60
N ILE A 451 12.92 13.04 2.60
CA ILE A 451 13.66 12.44 1.48
C ILE A 451 13.20 11.01 1.24
N LEU A 452 13.12 10.18 2.29
CA LEU A 452 12.66 8.80 2.20
C LEU A 452 11.25 8.73 1.59
N LEU A 453 10.33 9.57 2.07
CA LEU A 453 8.96 9.63 1.56
C LEU A 453 8.91 10.03 0.08
N LYS A 454 9.69 11.03 -0.32
CA LYS A 454 9.82 11.44 -1.74
C LYS A 454 10.36 10.32 -2.62
N TRP A 455 11.34 9.55 -2.12
CA TRP A 455 11.89 8.40 -2.81
C TRP A 455 10.86 7.27 -2.94
N LEU A 456 10.19 6.89 -1.85
CA LEU A 456 9.14 5.87 -1.83
C LEU A 456 8.01 6.20 -2.83
N ASN A 457 7.57 7.46 -2.89
CA ASN A 457 6.53 7.90 -3.82
C ASN A 457 6.93 7.67 -5.29
N ARG A 458 8.17 8.04 -5.67
CA ARG A 458 8.66 7.79 -7.03
C ARG A 458 8.86 6.32 -7.30
N LEU A 459 9.32 5.56 -6.30
CA LEU A 459 9.53 4.12 -6.43
C LEU A 459 8.21 3.38 -6.62
N GLN A 460 7.20 3.66 -5.80
CA GLN A 460 5.83 3.17 -5.95
C GLN A 460 5.29 3.43 -7.36
N PHE A 461 5.45 4.65 -7.87
CA PHE A 461 5.02 4.99 -9.23
C PHE A 461 5.76 4.15 -10.28
N LYS A 462 7.09 4.03 -10.18
CA LYS A 462 7.91 3.21 -11.08
C LYS A 462 7.49 1.73 -11.07
N ILE A 463 7.30 1.13 -9.89
CA ILE A 463 6.83 -0.26 -9.77
C ILE A 463 5.46 -0.41 -10.42
N GLY A 464 4.52 0.51 -10.14
CA GLY A 464 3.18 0.46 -10.74
C GLY A 464 3.19 0.55 -12.27
N GLN A 465 4.09 1.34 -12.85
CA GLN A 465 4.28 1.44 -14.30
C GLN A 465 4.85 0.13 -14.89
N ILE A 466 5.88 -0.44 -14.27
CA ILE A 466 6.48 -1.71 -14.72
C ILE A 466 5.48 -2.86 -14.62
N GLU A 467 4.67 -2.92 -13.55
CA GLU A 467 3.61 -3.92 -13.42
C GLU A 467 2.55 -3.76 -14.51
N THR A 468 2.14 -2.53 -14.81
CA THR A 468 1.18 -2.25 -15.89
C THR A 468 1.72 -2.71 -17.23
N GLN A 469 2.97 -2.38 -17.56
CA GLN A 469 3.62 -2.80 -18.80
C GLN A 469 3.75 -4.33 -18.89
N SER A 470 4.19 -4.97 -17.79
CA SER A 470 4.35 -6.42 -17.72
C SER A 470 3.01 -7.16 -17.84
N SER A 471 1.97 -6.64 -17.18
CA SER A 471 0.60 -7.14 -17.24
C SER A 471 0.01 -7.04 -18.65
N HIS A 472 0.16 -5.89 -19.33
CA HIS A 472 -0.32 -5.71 -20.70
C HIS A 472 0.36 -6.69 -21.65
N ALA A 473 1.69 -6.82 -21.56
CA ALA A 473 2.43 -7.73 -22.41
C ALA A 473 2.05 -9.20 -22.18
N ALA A 474 1.85 -9.61 -20.91
CA ALA A 474 1.47 -10.98 -20.58
C ALA A 474 0.14 -11.42 -21.23
N GLN A 475 -0.79 -10.51 -21.52
CA GLN A 475 -2.04 -10.81 -22.22
C GLN A 475 -1.80 -11.27 -23.68
N PHE A 476 -0.74 -10.79 -24.33
CA PHE A 476 -0.44 -11.11 -25.73
C PHE A 476 0.39 -12.39 -25.92
N TYR A 477 1.04 -12.89 -24.86
CA TYR A 477 1.91 -14.07 -24.90
C TYR A 477 1.30 -15.31 -24.23
N SER A 478 -0.03 -15.32 -24.04
CA SER A 478 -0.78 -16.48 -23.54
C SER A 478 -1.21 -17.42 -24.68
N LEU A 479 -0.23 -17.98 -25.40
CA LEU A 479 -0.44 -19.05 -26.39
C LEU A 479 0.35 -20.29 -26.02
#